data_AF-A0A924RPE2-F1
#
_entry.id   AF-A0A924RPE2-F1
#
_cell.length_a   1.000
_cell.length_b   1.000
_cell.length_c   1.000
_cell.angle_alpha   90.00
_cell.angle_beta   90.00
_cell.angle_gamma   90.00
#
_symmetry.space_group_name_H-M   'P 1'
#
loop_
_entity.id
_entity.type
_entity.pdbx_description
1 polymer ?
#
loop_
_entity_poly.entity_id
_entity_poly.type
_entity_poly.pdbx_seq_one_letter_code
_entity_poly.pdbx_strand_id
1 'polypeptide(L)'
;MRVAVELVPRTLESLRTELEHLQKLTPRELSVNIPDLLRFPVRSWDGCAHLLPHQTRVIPHLRATDIDLKKPLELAPFLLEQGIGEILMVSGDPPPNSDHRVYPTSSVQAIRKFREELPGVRVYAALDPYRSSLRGELEYCEEKREAGAVGFFTQPFFDLRFMDVFFEMLERSSCADMEIFWGVTSVTSTPSRKYWESRNRAIFPKSFVPSLEWNRELAREALEWVQERGNIYFMPVKVGVKEYLEGIL
;
A
#
# COMPACT_ATOMS: atom_id res chain seq x y z
N MET A 1 13.97 8.13 6.77
CA MET A 1 12.95 7.06 6.80
C MET A 1 11.59 7.66 7.10
N ARG A 2 10.61 7.38 6.23
CA ARG A 2 9.20 7.74 6.33
C ARG A 2 8.40 6.55 6.86
N VAL A 3 7.34 6.84 7.63
CA VAL A 3 6.41 5.83 8.12
C VAL A 3 5.10 5.99 7.37
N ALA A 4 4.69 4.96 6.63
CA ALA A 4 3.39 4.88 6.02
C ALA A 4 2.47 3.96 6.83
N VAL A 5 1.20 4.35 6.98
CA VAL A 5 0.18 3.52 7.65
C VAL A 5 -1.09 3.51 6.81
N GLU A 6 -1.65 2.31 6.60
CA GLU A 6 -2.94 2.11 5.95
C GLU A 6 -4.08 2.34 6.94
N LEU A 7 -5.03 3.20 6.60
CA LEU A 7 -6.29 3.37 7.35
C LEU A 7 -7.45 2.83 6.51
N VAL A 8 -8.20 1.87 7.05
CA VAL A 8 -9.27 1.21 6.31
C VAL A 8 -10.51 2.12 6.25
N PRO A 9 -11.04 2.45 5.07
CA PRO A 9 -12.08 3.48 4.91
C PRO A 9 -13.48 2.94 5.20
N ARG A 10 -13.71 2.46 6.43
CA ARG A 10 -15.02 1.95 6.84
C ARG A 10 -16.06 3.07 6.84
N THR A 11 -15.72 4.18 7.48
CA THR A 11 -16.46 5.46 7.45
C THR A 11 -15.47 6.63 7.51
N LEU A 12 -15.93 7.84 7.17
CA LEU A 12 -15.11 9.06 7.32
C LEU A 12 -14.75 9.34 8.79
N GLU A 13 -15.69 9.11 9.71
CA GLU A 13 -15.49 9.27 11.14
C GLU A 13 -14.45 8.28 11.71
N SER A 14 -14.48 7.02 11.25
CA SER A 14 -13.49 6.03 11.67
C SER A 14 -12.08 6.40 11.20
N LEU A 15 -11.94 6.91 9.97
CA LEU A 15 -10.66 7.41 9.46
C LEU A 15 -10.12 8.56 10.32
N ARG A 16 -10.98 9.48 10.76
CA ARG A 16 -10.58 10.59 11.63
C ARG A 16 -10.11 10.11 12.99
N THR A 17 -10.86 9.21 13.60
CA THR A 17 -10.52 8.62 14.90
C THR A 17 -9.19 7.84 14.83
N GLU A 18 -8.97 7.07 13.77
CA GLU A 18 -7.71 6.34 13.59
C GLU A 18 -6.52 7.27 13.34
N LEU A 19 -6.70 8.35 12.56
CA LEU A 19 -5.66 9.37 12.36
C LEU A 19 -5.27 10.06 13.69
N GLU A 20 -6.24 10.44 14.51
CA GLU A 20 -5.97 11.08 15.80
C GLU A 20 -5.17 10.17 16.75
N HIS A 21 -5.44 8.87 16.73
CA HIS A 21 -4.60 7.91 17.47
C HIS A 21 -3.20 7.84 16.88
N LEU A 22 -3.08 7.76 15.56
CA LEU A 22 -1.79 7.64 14.88
C LEU A 22 -0.88 8.85 15.12
N GLN A 23 -1.43 10.06 15.09
CA GLN A 23 -0.69 11.30 15.35
C GLN A 23 -0.17 11.40 16.79
N LYS A 24 -0.79 10.70 17.74
CA LYS A 24 -0.30 10.61 19.13
C LYS A 24 0.84 9.60 19.27
N LEU A 25 0.94 8.63 18.37
CA LEU A 25 1.94 7.57 18.45
C LEU A 25 3.30 8.00 17.91
N THR A 26 3.36 8.84 16.87
CA THR A 26 4.65 9.16 16.26
C THR A 26 4.80 10.63 15.83
N PRO A 27 5.93 11.29 16.16
CA PRO A 27 6.30 12.59 15.60
C PRO A 27 7.06 12.47 14.27
N ARG A 28 7.27 11.24 13.75
CA ARG A 28 8.02 10.99 12.50
C ARG A 28 7.25 11.49 11.28
N GLU A 29 7.93 11.58 10.14
CA GLU A 29 7.28 11.84 8.84
C GLU A 29 6.25 10.74 8.54
N LEU A 30 5.01 11.02 8.91
CA LEU A 30 3.89 10.11 8.78
C LEU A 30 3.21 10.30 7.43
N SER A 31 2.74 9.21 6.85
CA SER A 31 1.89 9.23 5.68
C SER A 31 0.78 8.23 5.76
N VAL A 32 -0.40 8.67 5.35
CA VAL A 32 -1.62 7.89 5.51
C VAL A 32 -2.05 7.37 4.16
N ASN A 33 -2.02 6.05 4.01
CA ASN A 33 -2.52 5.38 2.84
C ASN A 33 -3.98 5.00 3.07
N ILE A 34 -4.81 5.16 2.05
CA ILE A 34 -6.21 4.72 2.12
C ILE A 34 -6.47 3.74 0.98
N PRO A 35 -6.76 2.47 1.27
CA PRO A 35 -7.03 1.46 0.27
C PRO A 35 -8.42 1.66 -0.33
N ASP A 36 -8.54 1.46 -1.64
CA ASP A 36 -9.82 1.56 -2.34
C ASP A 36 -10.54 0.21 -2.34
N LEU A 37 -11.34 0.00 -1.31
CA LEU A 37 -12.01 -1.27 -1.05
C LEU A 37 -13.50 -1.17 -1.38
N LEU A 38 -13.91 -1.73 -2.51
CA LEU A 38 -15.30 -1.66 -3.01
C LEU A 38 -16.38 -2.23 -2.07
N ARG A 39 -16.00 -2.95 -1.03
CA ARG A 39 -16.94 -3.39 0.01
C ARG A 39 -17.35 -2.28 0.98
N PHE A 40 -16.64 -1.14 0.96
CA PHE A 40 -16.92 0.03 1.79
C PHE A 40 -17.40 1.19 0.91
N PRO A 41 -18.25 2.08 1.46
CA PRO A 41 -18.85 3.16 0.68
C PRO A 41 -17.88 4.33 0.42
N VAL A 42 -16.82 4.47 1.22
CA VAL A 42 -15.86 5.56 1.11
C VAL A 42 -14.76 5.16 0.12
N ARG A 43 -14.64 5.89 -1.00
CA ARG A 43 -13.52 5.73 -1.93
C ARG A 43 -12.24 6.26 -1.30
N SER A 44 -11.09 5.73 -1.73
CA SER A 44 -9.79 6.11 -1.16
C SER A 44 -9.49 7.61 -1.25
N TRP A 45 -9.80 8.24 -2.37
CA TRP A 45 -9.57 9.67 -2.60
C TRP A 45 -10.52 10.56 -1.80
N ASP A 46 -11.77 10.14 -1.59
CA ASP A 46 -12.72 10.85 -0.71
C ASP A 46 -12.25 10.81 0.74
N GLY A 47 -11.78 9.64 1.19
CA GLY A 47 -11.15 9.49 2.50
C GLY A 47 -9.92 10.38 2.66
N CYS A 48 -9.08 10.47 1.61
CA CYS A 48 -7.88 11.31 1.63
C CYS A 48 -8.24 12.79 1.72
N ALA A 49 -9.17 13.25 0.87
CA ALA A 49 -9.67 14.62 0.90
C ALA A 49 -10.25 14.99 2.28
N HIS A 50 -10.97 14.06 2.91
CA HIS A 50 -11.48 14.25 4.26
C HIS A 50 -10.38 14.38 5.33
N LEU A 51 -9.22 13.73 5.16
CA LEU A 51 -8.09 13.78 6.10
C LEU A 51 -7.14 14.96 5.87
N LEU A 52 -7.09 15.52 4.65
CA LEU A 52 -6.15 16.60 4.27
C LEU A 52 -6.07 17.77 5.27
N PRO A 53 -7.18 18.29 5.83
CA PRO A 53 -7.11 19.38 6.81
C PRO A 53 -6.31 19.05 8.08
N HIS A 54 -6.11 17.76 8.36
CA HIS A 54 -5.44 17.25 9.55
C HIS A 54 -4.13 16.51 9.26
N GLN A 55 -3.91 16.10 8.01
CA GLN A 55 -2.75 15.31 7.58
C GLN A 55 -2.40 15.65 6.12
N THR A 56 -1.24 16.28 5.92
CA THR A 56 -0.85 16.78 4.59
C THR A 56 -0.37 15.68 3.64
N ARG A 57 0.18 14.58 4.17
CA ARG A 57 0.65 13.44 3.37
C ARG A 57 -0.35 12.31 3.43
N VAL A 58 -1.27 12.30 2.48
CA VAL A 58 -2.26 11.25 2.26
C VAL A 58 -2.05 10.64 0.87
N ILE A 59 -2.24 9.33 0.75
CA ILE A 59 -2.01 8.56 -0.48
C ILE A 59 -3.23 7.67 -0.74
N PRO A 60 -4.13 8.03 -1.67
CA PRO A 60 -5.20 7.14 -2.05
C PRO A 60 -4.65 6.00 -2.92
N HIS A 61 -5.10 4.78 -2.66
CA HIS A 61 -4.89 3.68 -3.60
C HIS A 61 -5.84 3.87 -4.77
N LEU A 62 -5.35 3.77 -5.99
CA LEU A 62 -6.18 3.78 -7.19
C LEU A 62 -6.09 2.42 -7.89
N ARG A 63 -7.23 1.91 -8.32
CA ARG A 63 -7.33 0.62 -9.00
C ARG A 63 -7.12 0.82 -10.49
N ALA A 64 -6.11 0.17 -11.07
CA ALA A 64 -5.82 0.25 -12.49
C ALA A 64 -7.01 -0.20 -13.33
N THR A 65 -7.74 -1.22 -12.88
CA THR A 65 -8.97 -1.70 -13.53
C THR A 65 -10.10 -0.69 -13.58
N ASP A 66 -10.06 0.40 -12.80
CA ASP A 66 -11.09 1.44 -12.85
C ASP A 66 -10.76 2.54 -13.88
N ILE A 67 -9.61 2.45 -14.58
CA ILE A 67 -9.14 3.48 -15.51
C ILE A 67 -9.44 3.11 -16.96
N ASP A 68 -10.21 3.96 -17.63
CA ASP A 68 -10.44 3.89 -19.08
C ASP A 68 -9.28 4.55 -19.85
N LEU A 69 -8.46 3.76 -20.55
CA LEU A 69 -7.35 4.31 -21.34
C LEU A 69 -7.83 5.20 -22.50
N LYS A 70 -9.09 5.07 -22.94
CA LYS A 70 -9.65 5.81 -24.10
C LYS A 70 -10.20 7.18 -23.75
N LYS A 71 -10.30 7.52 -22.46
CA LYS A 71 -10.80 8.80 -21.98
C LYS A 71 -9.75 9.52 -21.15
N PRO A 72 -9.82 10.85 -20.99
CA PRO A 72 -9.02 11.54 -19.98
C PRO A 72 -9.24 10.95 -18.58
N LEU A 73 -8.25 11.06 -17.69
CA LEU A 73 -8.35 10.65 -16.31
C LEU A 73 -9.49 11.40 -15.61
N GLU A 74 -10.62 10.70 -15.37
CA GLU A 74 -11.82 11.31 -14.78
C GLU A 74 -11.56 11.88 -13.36
N LEU A 75 -10.62 11.29 -12.62
CA LEU A 75 -10.24 11.74 -11.27
C LEU A 75 -9.28 12.94 -11.27
N ALA A 76 -8.70 13.31 -12.42
CA ALA A 76 -7.68 14.36 -12.51
C ALA A 76 -8.11 15.71 -11.91
N PRO A 77 -9.30 16.26 -12.22
CA PRO A 77 -9.72 17.55 -11.65
C PRO A 77 -9.81 17.50 -10.13
N PHE A 78 -10.32 16.39 -9.58
CA PHE A 78 -10.46 16.21 -8.13
C PHE A 78 -9.11 16.18 -7.42
N LEU A 79 -8.14 15.39 -7.91
CA LEU A 79 -6.81 15.32 -7.29
C LEU A 79 -6.12 16.69 -7.28
N LEU A 80 -6.23 17.44 -8.37
CA LEU A 80 -5.65 18.77 -8.51
C LEU A 80 -6.33 19.78 -7.58
N GLU A 81 -7.66 19.81 -7.52
CA GLU A 81 -8.43 20.70 -6.66
C GLU A 81 -8.14 20.45 -5.18
N GLN A 82 -8.03 19.19 -4.77
CA GLN A 82 -7.72 18.82 -3.39
C GLN A 82 -6.22 18.95 -3.07
N GLY A 83 -5.35 19.12 -4.07
CA GLY A 83 -3.90 19.14 -3.86
C GLY A 83 -3.31 17.77 -3.47
N ILE A 84 -3.95 16.67 -3.87
CA ILE A 84 -3.45 15.31 -3.64
C ILE A 84 -2.32 15.04 -4.64
N GLY A 85 -1.08 15.12 -4.15
CA GLY A 85 0.13 15.00 -4.98
C GLY A 85 0.76 13.61 -5.06
N GLU A 86 0.28 12.64 -4.27
CA GLU A 86 0.82 11.28 -4.25
C GLU A 86 -0.32 10.25 -4.34
N ILE A 87 -0.15 9.19 -5.12
CA ILE A 87 -1.10 8.07 -5.21
C ILE A 87 -0.36 6.73 -5.16
N LEU A 88 -1.09 5.66 -4.82
CA LEU A 88 -0.60 4.28 -4.97
C LEU A 88 -1.41 3.55 -6.04
N MET A 89 -0.79 3.21 -7.17
CA MET A 89 -1.42 2.38 -8.19
C MET A 89 -1.39 0.90 -7.80
N VAL A 90 -2.58 0.30 -7.70
CA VAL A 90 -2.78 -1.13 -7.49
C VAL A 90 -3.51 -1.72 -8.68
N SER A 91 -3.36 -3.02 -8.96
CA SER A 91 -4.06 -3.64 -10.09
C SER A 91 -5.58 -3.54 -9.95
N GLY A 92 -6.09 -3.74 -8.74
CA GLY A 92 -7.52 -3.79 -8.42
C GLY A 92 -8.05 -5.22 -8.40
N ASP A 93 -8.56 -5.66 -7.25
CA ASP A 93 -9.25 -6.95 -7.15
C ASP A 93 -10.56 -6.94 -7.94
N PRO A 94 -11.06 -8.09 -8.42
CA PRO A 94 -12.37 -8.18 -9.04
C PRO A 94 -13.47 -7.59 -8.13
N PRO A 95 -14.40 -6.79 -8.67
CA PRO A 95 -15.46 -6.22 -7.87
C PRO A 95 -16.38 -7.31 -7.31
N PRO A 96 -16.99 -7.09 -6.12
CA PRO A 96 -17.92 -8.06 -5.53
C PRO A 96 -19.22 -8.17 -6.34
N ASN A 97 -19.61 -7.10 -7.06
CA ASN A 97 -20.83 -7.01 -7.85
C ASN A 97 -20.49 -6.78 -9.33
N SER A 98 -21.25 -7.39 -10.24
CA SER A 98 -21.03 -7.29 -11.70
C SER A 98 -21.27 -5.91 -12.28
N ASP A 99 -22.01 -5.05 -11.58
CA ASP A 99 -22.40 -3.72 -12.08
C ASP A 99 -21.26 -2.68 -11.96
N HIS A 100 -20.23 -2.98 -11.17
CA HIS A 100 -19.05 -2.14 -11.11
C HIS A 100 -18.23 -2.32 -12.38
N ARG A 101 -18.23 -1.28 -13.22
CA ARG A 101 -17.50 -1.29 -14.48
C ARG A 101 -16.00 -1.40 -14.24
N VAL A 102 -15.36 -2.32 -14.96
CA VAL A 102 -13.91 -2.50 -14.99
C VAL A 102 -13.38 -2.44 -16.42
N TYR A 103 -12.12 -2.08 -16.55
CA TYR A 103 -11.35 -1.98 -17.78
C TYR A 103 -10.17 -2.95 -17.75
N PRO A 104 -9.75 -3.50 -18.90
CA PRO A 104 -8.58 -4.37 -19.01
C PRO A 104 -7.27 -3.55 -18.98
N THR A 105 -7.15 -2.66 -18.01
CA THR A 105 -6.03 -1.73 -17.87
C THR A 105 -5.05 -2.29 -16.84
N SER A 106 -3.80 -2.50 -17.25
CA SER A 106 -2.75 -2.93 -16.32
C SER A 106 -2.23 -1.76 -15.49
N SER A 107 -1.62 -2.04 -14.33
CA SER A 107 -0.99 -1.01 -13.51
C SER A 107 0.08 -0.23 -14.28
N VAL A 108 0.86 -0.90 -15.14
CA VAL A 108 1.89 -0.26 -15.99
C VAL A 108 1.25 0.74 -16.96
N GLN A 109 0.14 0.37 -17.60
CA GLN A 109 -0.60 1.28 -18.49
C GLN A 109 -1.21 2.46 -17.73
N ALA A 110 -1.79 2.21 -16.56
CA ALA A 110 -2.36 3.24 -15.70
C ALA A 110 -1.29 4.24 -15.22
N ILE A 111 -0.13 3.75 -14.75
CA ILE A 111 1.00 4.60 -14.34
C ILE A 111 1.45 5.50 -15.50
N ARG A 112 1.61 4.92 -16.70
CA ARG A 112 1.99 5.68 -17.90
C ARG A 112 1.00 6.79 -18.23
N LYS A 113 -0.30 6.49 -18.15
CA LYS A 113 -1.37 7.47 -18.37
C LYS A 113 -1.33 8.60 -17.34
N PHE A 114 -1.10 8.30 -16.07
CA PHE A 114 -0.91 9.32 -15.03
C PHE A 114 0.31 10.18 -15.30
N ARG A 115 1.45 9.59 -15.70
CA ARG A 115 2.65 10.35 -16.08
C ARG A 115 2.36 11.32 -17.24
N GLU A 116 1.57 10.90 -18.22
CA GLU A 116 1.26 11.70 -19.41
C GLU A 116 0.23 12.81 -19.14
N GLU A 117 -0.83 12.52 -18.39
CA GLU A 117 -1.94 13.46 -18.17
C GLU A 117 -1.86 14.26 -16.86
N LEU A 118 -1.11 13.75 -15.87
CA LEU A 118 -0.94 14.34 -14.54
C LEU A 118 0.52 14.25 -14.07
N PRO A 119 1.51 14.82 -14.81
CA PRO A 119 2.93 14.68 -14.49
C PRO A 119 3.32 15.28 -13.12
N GLY A 120 2.49 16.15 -12.54
CA GLY A 120 2.70 16.71 -11.20
C GLY A 120 2.32 15.76 -10.05
N VAL A 121 1.61 14.65 -10.34
CA VAL A 121 1.22 13.65 -9.34
C VAL A 121 2.27 12.54 -9.31
N ARG A 122 2.84 12.30 -8.13
CA ARG A 122 3.79 11.21 -7.86
C ARG A 122 3.03 9.88 -7.76
N VAL A 123 3.31 8.98 -8.70
CA VAL A 123 2.67 7.66 -8.74
C VAL A 123 3.58 6.61 -8.11
N TYR A 124 3.23 6.10 -6.93
CA TYR A 124 3.82 4.89 -6.40
C TYR A 124 3.09 3.66 -6.97
N ALA A 125 3.75 2.50 -6.98
CA ALA A 125 3.14 1.27 -7.45
C ALA A 125 3.26 0.12 -6.44
N ALA A 126 2.28 -0.76 -6.41
CA ALA A 126 2.34 -1.93 -5.54
C ALA A 126 3.27 -3.02 -6.09
N LEU A 127 4.00 -3.72 -5.22
CA LEU A 127 4.71 -4.98 -5.50
C LEU A 127 4.14 -6.09 -4.63
N ASP A 128 4.07 -7.31 -5.16
CA ASP A 128 3.53 -8.48 -4.45
C ASP A 128 4.55 -9.64 -4.48
N PRO A 129 5.28 -9.88 -3.38
CA PRO A 129 6.38 -10.84 -3.37
C PRO A 129 5.89 -12.30 -3.43
N TYR A 130 4.57 -12.56 -3.42
CA TYR A 130 4.00 -13.91 -3.43
C TYR A 130 3.19 -14.26 -4.68
N ARG A 131 2.88 -13.28 -5.54
CA ARG A 131 1.95 -13.50 -6.65
C ARG A 131 2.59 -14.14 -7.87
N SER A 132 3.85 -13.81 -8.11
CA SER A 132 4.66 -14.27 -9.23
C SER A 132 6.00 -14.85 -8.72
N SER A 133 6.89 -15.28 -9.62
CA SER A 133 8.26 -15.62 -9.23
C SER A 133 9.03 -14.35 -8.86
N LEU A 134 10.08 -14.46 -8.06
CA LEU A 134 10.96 -13.32 -7.73
C LEU A 134 11.44 -12.59 -9.00
N ARG A 135 11.86 -13.35 -10.02
CA ARG A 135 12.29 -12.79 -11.30
C ARG A 135 11.16 -12.08 -12.04
N GLY A 136 9.96 -12.66 -12.07
CA GLY A 136 8.80 -12.04 -12.71
C GLY A 136 8.35 -10.77 -11.98
N GLU A 137 8.38 -10.75 -10.65
CA GLU A 137 8.06 -9.54 -9.89
C GLU A 137 9.11 -8.45 -10.09
N LEU A 138 10.39 -8.80 -10.21
CA LEU A 138 11.46 -7.87 -10.56
C LEU A 138 11.24 -7.25 -11.94
N GLU A 139 11.00 -8.08 -12.96
CA GLU A 139 10.71 -7.58 -14.32
C GLU A 139 9.49 -6.65 -14.31
N TYR A 140 8.44 -7.00 -13.56
CA TYR A 140 7.26 -6.15 -13.43
C TYR A 140 7.53 -4.84 -12.66
N CYS A 141 8.44 -4.86 -11.69
CA CYS A 141 8.95 -3.67 -10.99
C CYS A 141 9.66 -2.73 -11.98
N GLU A 142 10.56 -3.28 -12.81
CA GLU A 142 11.32 -2.52 -13.82
C GLU A 142 10.38 -1.90 -14.88
N GLU A 143 9.37 -2.64 -15.35
CA GLU A 143 8.33 -2.12 -16.27
C GLU A 143 7.54 -0.95 -15.66
N LYS A 144 7.17 -1.03 -14.37
CA LYS A 144 6.44 0.05 -13.68
C LYS A 144 7.30 1.30 -13.50
N ARG A 145 8.58 1.11 -13.18
CA ARG A 145 9.56 2.21 -13.12
C ARG A 145 9.66 2.90 -14.48
N GLU A 146 9.83 2.15 -15.56
CA GLU A 146 9.89 2.70 -16.93
C GLU A 146 8.59 3.41 -17.36
N ALA A 147 7.44 2.94 -16.87
CA ALA A 147 6.15 3.61 -17.07
C ALA A 147 6.05 4.95 -16.32
N GLY A 148 6.89 5.20 -15.30
CA GLY A 148 6.91 6.44 -14.54
C GLY A 148 6.58 6.32 -13.06
N ALA A 149 6.58 5.11 -12.49
CA ALA A 149 6.45 4.96 -11.04
C ALA A 149 7.65 5.63 -10.35
N VAL A 150 7.40 6.34 -9.25
CA VAL A 150 8.45 7.04 -8.47
C VAL A 150 8.98 6.22 -7.29
N GLY A 151 8.33 5.11 -6.99
CA GLY A 151 8.65 4.25 -5.85
C GLY A 151 7.61 3.15 -5.71
N PHE A 152 7.79 2.29 -4.70
CA PHE A 152 7.00 1.08 -4.53
C PHE A 152 6.55 0.86 -3.10
N PHE A 153 5.36 0.28 -2.96
CA PHE A 153 4.85 -0.27 -1.71
C PHE A 153 4.74 -1.77 -1.86
N THR A 154 5.36 -2.53 -0.97
CA THR A 154 5.23 -3.99 -1.02
C THR A 154 3.95 -4.44 -0.31
N GLN A 155 3.35 -5.52 -0.79
CA GLN A 155 2.48 -6.34 0.04
C GLN A 155 3.24 -6.81 1.29
N PRO A 156 2.51 -7.18 2.36
CA PRO A 156 3.15 -7.44 3.63
C PRO A 156 4.04 -8.68 3.60
N PHE A 157 5.24 -8.56 4.17
CA PHE A 157 6.10 -9.69 4.45
C PHE A 157 5.73 -10.35 5.78
N PHE A 158 6.04 -11.64 5.89
CA PHE A 158 5.86 -12.44 7.10
C PHE A 158 7.17 -13.09 7.58
N ASP A 159 8.31 -12.75 6.96
CA ASP A 159 9.63 -13.32 7.27
C ASP A 159 10.72 -12.32 6.84
N LEU A 160 11.54 -11.85 7.78
CA LEU A 160 12.61 -10.89 7.49
C LEU A 160 13.66 -11.45 6.52
N ARG A 161 13.89 -12.76 6.53
CA ARG A 161 14.84 -13.40 5.59
C ARG A 161 14.34 -13.27 4.16
N PHE A 162 13.02 -13.27 3.97
CA PHE A 162 12.45 -13.05 2.66
C PHE A 162 12.50 -11.57 2.25
N MET A 163 12.36 -10.66 3.22
CA MET A 163 12.63 -9.23 3.00
C MET A 163 14.07 -9.00 2.56
N ASP A 164 15.06 -9.64 3.18
CA ASP A 164 16.48 -9.57 2.79
C ASP A 164 16.69 -10.00 1.34
N VAL A 165 16.17 -11.17 0.96
CA VAL A 165 16.29 -11.67 -0.42
C VAL A 165 15.64 -10.72 -1.43
N PHE A 166 14.46 -10.18 -1.10
CA PHE A 166 13.75 -9.24 -1.97
C PHE A 166 14.49 -7.89 -2.06
N PHE A 167 15.09 -7.42 -0.97
CA PHE A 167 15.90 -6.22 -0.92
C PHE A 167 17.15 -6.35 -1.79
N GLU A 168 17.94 -7.41 -1.61
CA GLU A 168 19.13 -7.65 -2.44
C GLU A 168 18.79 -7.80 -3.92
N MET A 169 17.63 -8.38 -4.23
CA MET A 169 17.13 -8.48 -5.61
C MET A 169 16.88 -7.10 -6.21
N LEU A 170 16.20 -6.20 -5.47
CA LEU A 170 15.95 -4.83 -5.92
C LEU A 170 17.23 -4.00 -6.00
N GLU A 171 18.12 -4.09 -5.01
CA GLU A 171 19.40 -3.38 -4.94
C GLU A 171 20.33 -3.71 -6.11
N ARG A 172 20.27 -4.94 -6.63
CA ARG A 172 21.07 -5.39 -7.78
C ARG A 172 20.39 -5.12 -9.13
N SER A 173 19.21 -4.54 -9.12
CA SER A 173 18.40 -4.30 -10.31
C SER A 173 18.49 -2.86 -10.76
N SER A 174 17.79 -2.56 -11.85
CA SER A 174 17.61 -1.19 -12.30
C SER A 174 16.67 -0.36 -11.40
N CYS A 175 16.06 -0.99 -10.38
CA CYS A 175 15.23 -0.34 -9.35
C CYS A 175 15.97 -0.04 -8.03
N ALA A 176 17.30 -0.12 -8.00
CA ALA A 176 18.09 0.06 -6.76
C ALA A 176 17.86 1.41 -6.05
N ASP A 177 17.73 2.50 -6.82
CA ASP A 177 17.54 3.85 -6.28
C ASP A 177 16.08 4.22 -6.01
N MET A 178 15.16 3.27 -6.16
CA MET A 178 13.73 3.51 -6.02
C MET A 178 13.35 3.58 -4.54
N GLU A 179 12.43 4.49 -4.20
CA GLU A 179 11.89 4.55 -2.84
C GLU A 179 11.01 3.32 -2.57
N ILE A 180 11.36 2.51 -1.57
CA ILE A 180 10.59 1.30 -1.19
C ILE A 180 9.97 1.47 0.20
N PHE A 181 8.68 1.20 0.29
CA PHE A 181 7.91 1.07 1.52
C PHE A 181 7.64 -0.41 1.80
N TRP A 182 8.32 -0.95 2.80
CA TRP A 182 8.29 -2.35 3.17
C TRP A 182 7.06 -2.66 4.02
N GLY A 183 6.17 -3.49 3.47
CA GLY A 183 4.89 -3.82 4.08
C GLY A 183 4.99 -4.82 5.23
N VAL A 184 4.27 -4.56 6.32
CA VAL A 184 3.92 -5.54 7.37
C VAL A 184 2.47 -5.36 7.79
N THR A 185 1.81 -6.44 8.23
CA THR A 185 0.37 -6.43 8.56
C THR A 185 0.07 -7.32 9.77
N SER A 186 -1.19 -7.28 10.21
CA SER A 186 -1.74 -8.07 11.30
C SER A 186 -2.52 -9.29 10.79
N VAL A 187 -2.04 -10.50 11.09
CA VAL A 187 -2.75 -11.77 10.86
C VAL A 187 -3.00 -12.48 12.19
N THR A 188 -4.15 -12.21 12.80
CA THR A 188 -4.42 -12.52 14.22
C THR A 188 -5.31 -13.73 14.47
N SER A 189 -5.59 -14.54 13.44
CA SER A 189 -6.39 -15.76 13.59
C SER A 189 -6.18 -16.75 12.44
N THR A 190 -6.48 -18.03 12.69
CA THR A 190 -6.40 -19.09 11.68
C THR A 190 -7.24 -18.80 10.42
N PRO A 191 -8.49 -18.30 10.51
CA PRO A 191 -9.24 -17.90 9.31
C PRO A 191 -8.56 -16.76 8.54
N SER A 192 -7.96 -15.79 9.23
CA SER A 192 -7.21 -14.72 8.59
C SER A 192 -5.97 -15.25 7.86
N ARG A 193 -5.21 -16.15 8.50
CA ARG A 193 -4.07 -16.83 7.87
C ARG A 193 -4.49 -17.58 6.60
N LYS A 194 -5.55 -18.39 6.66
CA LYS A 194 -6.08 -19.12 5.50
C LYS A 194 -6.48 -18.18 4.34
N TYR A 195 -7.06 -17.02 4.67
CA TYR A 195 -7.37 -16.00 3.68
C TYR A 195 -6.09 -15.50 2.99
N TRP A 196 -5.04 -15.17 3.75
CA TRP A 196 -3.76 -14.73 3.20
C TRP A 196 -3.08 -15.81 2.36
N GLU A 197 -3.08 -17.06 2.79
CA GLU A 197 -2.53 -18.20 2.03
C GLU A 197 -3.30 -18.41 0.70
N SER A 198 -4.63 -18.33 0.72
CA SER A 198 -5.45 -18.65 -0.46
C SER A 198 -5.61 -17.49 -1.44
N ARG A 199 -5.86 -16.26 -0.95
CA ARG A 199 -6.16 -15.09 -1.78
C ARG A 199 -4.91 -14.29 -2.14
N ASN A 200 -3.98 -14.17 -1.20
CA ASN A 200 -2.74 -13.40 -1.39
C ASN A 200 -1.52 -14.30 -1.65
N ARG A 201 -1.70 -15.63 -1.65
CA ARG A 201 -0.62 -16.62 -1.85
C ARG A 201 0.52 -16.51 -0.83
N ALA A 202 0.26 -15.86 0.30
CA ALA A 202 1.27 -15.59 1.31
C ALA A 202 1.84 -16.90 1.87
N ILE A 203 3.16 -16.94 2.05
CA ILE A 203 3.86 -18.04 2.67
C ILE A 203 4.31 -17.59 4.05
N PHE A 204 3.86 -18.29 5.08
CA PHE A 204 4.20 -18.01 6.47
C PHE A 204 5.40 -18.85 6.90
N PRO A 205 6.35 -18.30 7.70
CA PRO A 205 7.44 -19.11 8.25
C PRO A 205 6.90 -20.18 9.19
N LYS A 206 7.69 -21.24 9.41
CA LYS A 206 7.32 -22.36 10.30
C LYS A 206 6.97 -21.89 11.72
N SER A 207 7.65 -20.84 12.19
CA SER A 207 7.44 -20.22 13.50
C SER A 207 6.21 -19.31 13.58
N PHE A 208 5.51 -19.08 12.47
CA PHE A 208 4.38 -18.16 12.43
C PHE A 208 3.25 -18.60 13.35
N VAL A 209 2.83 -17.69 14.23
CA VAL A 209 1.64 -17.83 15.07
C VAL A 209 0.63 -16.77 14.67
N PRO A 210 -0.63 -17.12 14.37
CA PRO A 210 -1.64 -16.14 14.00
C PRO A 210 -2.17 -15.41 15.25
N SER A 211 -1.33 -14.61 15.90
CA SER A 211 -1.64 -13.82 17.08
C SER A 211 -1.20 -12.37 16.88
N LEU A 212 -1.86 -11.43 17.56
CA LEU A 212 -1.46 -10.03 17.51
C LEU A 212 -0.01 -9.83 17.98
N GLU A 213 0.38 -10.50 19.07
CA GLU A 213 1.74 -10.44 19.63
C GLU A 213 2.81 -10.79 18.59
N TRP A 214 2.64 -11.91 17.88
CA TRP A 214 3.60 -12.32 16.84
C TRP A 214 3.74 -11.28 15.74
N ASN A 215 2.61 -10.73 15.25
CA ASN A 215 2.64 -9.73 14.18
C ASN A 215 3.22 -8.38 14.64
N ARG A 216 3.06 -8.05 15.92
CA ARG A 216 3.66 -6.85 16.53
C ARG A 216 5.17 -7.01 16.71
N GLU A 217 5.62 -8.22 17.03
CA GLU A 217 7.06 -8.50 17.11
C GLU A 217 7.70 -8.36 15.73
N LEU A 218 7.14 -9.01 14.70
CA LEU A 218 7.62 -8.84 13.32
C LEU A 218 7.59 -7.35 12.89
N ALA A 219 6.57 -6.59 13.29
CA ALA A 219 6.48 -5.18 12.98
C ALA A 219 7.60 -4.34 13.62
N ARG A 220 8.04 -4.69 14.85
CA ARG A 220 9.21 -4.06 15.49
C ARG A 220 10.50 -4.43 14.79
N GLU A 221 10.71 -5.72 14.56
CA GLU A 221 11.92 -6.19 13.88
C GLU A 221 12.03 -5.61 12.45
N ALA A 222 10.92 -5.53 11.72
CA ALA A 222 10.87 -4.90 10.40
C ALA A 222 11.15 -3.39 10.46
N LEU A 223 10.64 -2.69 11.48
CA LEU A 223 10.92 -1.27 11.70
C LEU A 223 12.42 -1.01 11.96
N GLU A 224 13.07 -1.88 12.72
CA GLU A 224 14.52 -1.84 12.93
C GLU A 224 15.26 -2.17 11.63
N TRP A 225 14.83 -3.20 10.93
CA TRP A 225 15.40 -3.64 9.66
C TRP A 225 15.38 -2.53 8.58
N VAL A 226 14.30 -1.74 8.48
CA VAL A 226 14.20 -0.70 7.43
C VAL A 226 15.02 0.57 7.71
N GLN A 227 15.55 0.80 8.91
CA GLN A 227 16.12 2.11 9.30
C GLN A 227 17.18 2.64 8.33
N GLU A 228 17.97 1.75 7.74
CA GLU A 228 19.02 2.07 6.77
C GLU A 228 18.71 1.58 5.35
N ARG A 229 17.53 0.97 5.14
CA ARG A 229 17.17 0.25 3.90
C ARG A 229 15.99 0.86 3.13
N GLY A 230 15.26 1.79 3.72
CA GLY A 230 14.14 2.46 3.04
C GLY A 230 13.10 3.00 4.01
N ASN A 231 11.84 2.70 3.73
CA ASN A 231 10.68 3.14 4.50
C ASN A 231 9.84 1.94 4.95
N ILE A 232 9.02 2.14 5.98
CA ILE A 232 8.12 1.10 6.49
C ILE A 232 6.66 1.41 6.13
N TYR A 233 5.88 0.37 5.89
CA TYR A 233 4.45 0.44 5.63
C TYR A 233 3.66 -0.52 6.52
N PHE A 234 2.89 0.04 7.45
CA PHE A 234 2.03 -0.74 8.34
C PHE A 234 0.61 -0.83 7.80
N MET A 235 0.07 -2.04 7.71
CA MET A 235 -1.29 -2.30 7.25
C MET A 235 -2.14 -2.95 8.36
N PRO A 236 -2.68 -2.19 9.33
CA PRO A 236 -3.58 -2.71 10.37
C PRO A 236 -4.98 -3.06 9.80
N VAL A 237 -5.07 -4.10 8.96
CA VAL A 237 -6.28 -4.39 8.17
C VAL A 237 -7.48 -4.82 9.04
N LYS A 238 -7.23 -5.67 10.06
CA LYS A 238 -8.28 -6.26 10.90
C LYS A 238 -8.29 -5.78 12.35
N VAL A 239 -7.20 -5.17 12.79
CA VAL A 239 -7.03 -4.62 14.13
C VAL A 239 -6.99 -3.10 14.03
N GLY A 240 -7.31 -2.40 15.11
CA GLY A 240 -7.20 -0.94 15.12
C GLY A 240 -5.73 -0.48 15.10
N VAL A 241 -5.47 0.71 14.56
CA VAL A 241 -4.15 1.37 14.56
C VAL A 241 -3.51 1.34 15.94
N LYS A 242 -4.26 1.75 16.97
CA LYS A 242 -3.76 1.80 18.35
C LYS A 242 -3.28 0.43 18.82
N GLU A 243 -4.15 -0.57 18.70
CA GLU A 243 -3.85 -1.94 19.15
C GLU A 243 -2.62 -2.54 18.45
N TYR A 244 -2.42 -2.22 17.16
CA TYR A 244 -1.28 -2.73 16.42
C TYR A 244 0.02 -1.98 16.65
N LEU A 245 -0.02 -0.64 16.75
CA LEU A 245 1.18 0.20 16.67
C LEU A 245 1.59 0.85 17.98
N GLU A 246 0.74 0.86 19.02
CA GLU A 246 1.09 1.44 20.32
C GLU A 246 2.33 0.74 20.92
N GLY A 247 3.36 1.51 21.28
CA GLY A 247 4.64 0.99 21.78
C GLY A 247 5.57 0.41 20.70
N ILE A 248 5.20 0.47 19.42
CA ILE A 248 6.09 0.20 18.28
C ILE A 248 6.58 1.53 17.69
N LEU A 249 5.63 2.44 17.46
CA LEU A 249 5.88 3.78 16.91
C LEU A 249 6.07 4.85 17.98
#